data_AF-A0A1W2G6X9-F1
#
_entry.id   AF-A0A1W2G6X9-F1
#
_cell.length_a   1.000
_cell.length_b   1.000
_cell.length_c   1.000
_cell.angle_alpha   90.00
_cell.angle_beta   90.00
_cell.angle_gamma   90.00
#
_symmetry.space_group_name_H-M   'P 1'
#
loop_
_entity.id
_entity.type
_entity.pdbx_description
1 polymer ?
#
loop_
_entity_poly.entity_id
_entity_poly.type
_entity_poly.pdbx_seq_one_letter_code
_entity_poly.pdbx_strand_id
1 'polypeptide(L)'
;MKTLNLFALLTVILCFSLSAQDLAEPKDIGVSEYDNFKKSSFDIMKESATLKESATTVDNEVKTYSGAMNTIGIDKLKQNYKALKEGTEAVGTLSKELAELNGKSQDVLSNAKGIKPKMKSVGAVKNTNKSIQALDASKADLSATKELLSNNLKLIGDELKSRGEIIE
;
A
#
# COMPACT_ATOMS: atom_id res chain seq x y z
N MET A 1 44.51 -6.69 2.46
CA MET A 1 43.69 -7.37 3.48
C MET A 1 43.39 -6.40 4.61
N LYS A 2 42.16 -6.48 5.13
CA LYS A 2 41.58 -5.77 6.30
C LYS A 2 41.01 -4.37 6.06
N THR A 3 39.79 -4.38 5.51
CA THR A 3 38.57 -3.77 6.06
C THR A 3 38.72 -2.67 7.11
N LEU A 4 38.18 -1.49 6.80
CA LEU A 4 37.59 -0.63 7.82
C LEU A 4 36.22 -0.15 7.32
N ASN A 5 35.20 -0.57 8.07
CA ASN A 5 33.82 -0.13 7.95
C ASN A 5 33.72 1.39 8.07
N LEU A 6 32.88 2.00 7.23
CA LEU A 6 32.18 3.21 7.63
C LEU A 6 30.73 3.13 7.15
N PHE A 7 29.90 2.71 8.11
CA PHE A 7 28.48 3.05 8.18
C PHE A 7 28.30 4.54 7.89
N ALA A 8 27.68 4.89 6.77
CA ALA A 8 27.03 6.18 6.59
C ALA A 8 25.53 5.97 6.82
N LEU A 9 25.20 5.99 8.10
CA LEU A 9 23.88 6.25 8.66
C LEU A 9 23.35 7.57 8.07
N LEU A 10 22.31 7.52 7.22
CA LEU A 10 21.50 8.70 6.91
C LEU A 10 20.17 8.57 7.65
N THR A 11 20.14 9.21 8.81
CA THR A 11 18.95 9.33 9.65
C THR A 11 18.21 10.62 9.29
N VAL A 12 16.88 10.54 9.37
CA VAL A 12 15.89 11.62 9.49
C VAL A 12 15.51 12.31 8.17
N ILE A 13 14.30 12.02 7.70
CA ILE A 13 13.14 12.92 7.85
C ILE A 13 11.92 12.05 8.15
N LEU A 14 11.45 12.09 9.41
CA LEU A 14 10.08 11.71 9.79
C LEU A 14 9.15 12.79 9.24
N CYS A 15 8.78 12.68 7.97
CA CYS A 15 7.60 13.38 7.47
C CYS A 15 6.39 12.58 7.97
N PHE A 16 5.77 13.06 9.05
CA PHE A 16 4.42 12.68 9.45
C PHE A 16 3.47 13.06 8.31
N SER A 17 3.37 12.20 7.32
CA SER A 17 2.17 12.12 6.51
C SER A 17 1.11 11.55 7.44
N LEU A 18 0.04 12.31 7.71
CA LEU A 18 -1.23 11.73 8.15
C LEU A 18 -1.62 10.70 7.08
N SER A 19 -1.13 9.48 7.26
CA SER A 19 -1.46 8.30 6.48
C SER A 19 -2.42 7.46 7.33
N ALA A 20 -3.03 6.43 6.75
CA ALA A 20 -4.01 5.54 7.38
C ALA A 20 -3.63 4.93 8.76
N GLN A 21 -2.42 5.19 9.28
CA GLN A 21 -1.85 4.69 10.53
C GLN A 21 -2.63 5.05 11.81
N ASP A 22 -3.53 6.04 11.79
CA ASP A 22 -4.30 6.41 13.01
C ASP A 22 -5.59 5.59 13.23
N LEU A 23 -6.00 4.76 12.26
CA LEU A 23 -7.18 3.94 12.45
C LEU A 23 -6.84 2.71 13.30
N ALA A 24 -7.11 2.78 14.60
CA ALA A 24 -6.92 1.64 15.49
C ALA A 24 -7.93 0.51 15.20
N GLU A 25 -7.39 -0.68 14.91
CA GLU A 25 -8.16 -1.91 14.72
C GLU A 25 -9.01 -2.21 15.97
N PRO A 26 -10.34 -2.42 15.82
CA PRO A 26 -11.17 -2.74 16.96
C PRO A 26 -10.95 -4.19 17.44
N LYS A 27 -11.27 -4.42 18.72
CA LYS A 27 -11.23 -5.77 19.31
C LYS A 27 -12.31 -6.68 18.70
N ASP A 28 -12.06 -7.98 18.74
CA ASP A 28 -13.03 -8.99 18.31
C ASP A 28 -14.28 -8.96 19.19
N ILE A 29 -15.41 -9.24 18.56
CA ILE A 29 -16.72 -9.33 19.23
C ILE A 29 -17.18 -10.80 19.41
N GLY A 30 -16.37 -11.75 18.94
CA GLY A 30 -16.67 -13.17 18.99
C GLY A 30 -17.84 -13.53 18.08
N VAL A 31 -17.86 -12.94 16.88
CA VAL A 31 -18.78 -13.28 15.79
C VAL A 31 -17.97 -13.32 14.50
N SER A 32 -17.64 -14.53 14.05
CA SER A 32 -16.61 -14.78 13.03
C SER A 32 -16.80 -14.00 11.73
N GLU A 33 -18.03 -13.82 11.25
CA GLU A 33 -18.29 -13.04 10.03
C GLU A 33 -17.74 -11.61 10.12
N TYR A 34 -17.96 -10.94 11.25
CA TYR A 34 -17.57 -9.55 11.47
C TYR A 34 -16.10 -9.44 11.88
N ASP A 35 -15.61 -10.38 12.68
CA ASP A 35 -14.22 -10.42 13.09
C ASP A 35 -13.30 -10.71 11.89
N ASN A 36 -13.73 -11.59 10.98
CA ASN A 36 -13.02 -11.87 9.71
C ASN A 36 -13.10 -10.69 8.75
N PHE A 37 -14.29 -10.10 8.54
CA PHE A 37 -14.43 -8.92 7.68
C PHE A 37 -13.55 -7.77 8.16
N LYS A 38 -13.53 -7.55 9.48
CA LYS A 38 -12.63 -6.60 10.14
C LYS A 38 -11.17 -6.93 9.87
N LYS A 39 -10.75 -8.16 10.15
CA LYS A 39 -9.38 -8.59 9.94
C LYS A 39 -8.92 -8.35 8.50
N SER A 40 -9.66 -8.84 7.52
CA SER A 40 -9.32 -8.65 6.10
C SER A 40 -9.26 -7.17 5.71
N SER A 41 -10.19 -6.35 6.19
CA SER A 41 -10.19 -4.91 5.87
C SER A 41 -8.97 -4.18 6.44
N PHE A 42 -8.56 -4.52 7.66
CA PHE A 42 -7.38 -3.94 8.31
C PHE A 42 -6.06 -4.51 7.78
N ASP A 43 -6.05 -5.76 7.31
CA ASP A 43 -4.89 -6.37 6.65
C ASP A 43 -4.64 -5.65 5.30
N ILE A 44 -5.66 -5.44 4.47
CA ILE A 44 -5.54 -4.64 3.23
C ILE A 44 -5.06 -3.21 3.53
N MET A 45 -5.57 -2.58 4.59
CA MET A 45 -5.14 -1.23 4.98
C MET A 45 -3.65 -1.19 5.31
N LYS A 46 -3.16 -2.13 6.12
CA LYS A 46 -1.73 -2.22 6.46
C LYS A 46 -0.88 -2.46 5.21
N GLU A 47 -1.27 -3.40 4.36
CA GLU A 47 -0.53 -3.74 3.14
C GLU A 47 -0.50 -2.58 2.15
N SER A 48 -1.63 -1.88 1.95
CA SER A 48 -1.70 -0.69 1.09
C SER A 48 -0.82 0.46 1.60
N ALA A 49 -0.77 0.67 2.92
CA ALA A 49 0.08 1.69 3.53
C ALA A 49 1.57 1.35 3.37
N THR A 50 1.97 0.10 3.61
CA THR A 50 3.35 -0.37 3.37
C THR A 50 3.75 -0.25 1.90
N LEU A 51 2.84 -0.58 0.99
CA LEU A 51 3.10 -0.46 -0.45
C LEU A 51 3.25 1.01 -0.86
N LYS A 52 2.42 1.91 -0.32
CA LYS A 52 2.55 3.35 -0.53
C LYS A 52 3.87 3.90 -0.02
N GLU A 53 4.32 3.50 1.16
CA GLU A 53 5.61 3.90 1.73
C GLU A 53 6.77 3.44 0.85
N SER A 54 6.72 2.19 0.39
CA SER A 54 7.70 1.61 -0.53
C SER A 54 7.73 2.36 -1.87
N ALA A 55 6.58 2.62 -2.47
CA ALA A 55 6.46 3.38 -3.72
C ALA A 55 6.95 4.83 -3.57
N THR A 56 6.68 5.45 -2.41
CA THR A 56 7.17 6.81 -2.10
C THR A 56 8.68 6.85 -1.95
N THR A 57 9.29 5.81 -1.35
CA THR A 57 10.75 5.68 -1.27
C THR A 57 11.37 5.62 -2.66
N VAL A 58 10.84 4.75 -3.53
CA VAL A 58 11.35 4.62 -4.91
C VAL A 58 11.13 5.92 -5.70
N ASP A 59 9.99 6.59 -5.53
CA ASP A 59 9.72 7.88 -6.16
C ASP A 59 10.74 8.95 -5.75
N ASN A 60 11.08 9.01 -4.47
CA ASN A 60 12.10 9.93 -3.97
C ASN A 60 13.50 9.59 -4.52
N GLU A 61 13.86 8.31 -4.61
CA GLU A 61 15.11 7.88 -5.27
C GLU A 61 15.16 8.31 -6.74
N VAL A 62 14.07 8.08 -7.48
CA VAL A 62 13.95 8.45 -8.90
C VAL A 62 14.07 9.96 -9.08
N LYS A 63 13.38 10.76 -8.26
CA LYS A 63 13.47 12.23 -8.27
C LYS A 63 14.88 12.73 -7.92
N THR A 64 15.57 12.06 -7.01
CA THR A 64 16.94 12.44 -6.63
C THR A 64 17.90 12.37 -7.81
N TYR A 65 17.68 11.42 -8.74
CA TYR A 65 18.53 11.25 -9.92
C TYR A 65 17.86 11.72 -11.22
N SER A 66 16.68 12.36 -11.18
CA SER A 66 15.94 12.72 -12.40
C SER A 66 16.63 13.78 -13.28
N GLY A 67 17.71 14.40 -12.81
CA GLY A 67 18.59 15.28 -13.60
C GLY A 67 19.91 14.64 -14.07
N ALA A 68 20.23 13.43 -13.59
CA ALA A 68 21.47 12.72 -13.89
C ALA A 68 21.19 11.24 -14.14
N MET A 69 19.99 10.90 -14.61
CA MET A 69 19.58 9.50 -14.72
C MET A 69 20.49 8.74 -15.68
N ASN A 70 20.96 9.40 -16.75
CA ASN A 70 22.00 8.96 -17.69
C ASN A 70 23.31 8.47 -17.01
N THR A 71 23.61 8.92 -15.79
CA THR A 71 24.78 8.50 -15.00
C THR A 71 24.56 7.24 -14.16
N ILE A 72 23.30 6.84 -13.96
CA ILE A 72 22.94 5.63 -13.20
C ILE A 72 23.23 4.40 -14.05
N GLY A 73 23.84 3.37 -13.45
CA GLY A 73 24.11 2.10 -14.12
C GLY A 73 22.83 1.41 -14.62
N ILE A 74 22.89 0.82 -15.82
CA ILE A 74 21.76 0.15 -16.47
C ILE A 74 21.17 -0.95 -15.56
N ASP A 75 22.01 -1.73 -14.89
CA ASP A 75 21.56 -2.80 -13.98
C ASP A 75 20.69 -2.27 -12.84
N LYS A 76 21.04 -1.10 -12.29
CA LYS A 76 20.25 -0.46 -11.24
C LYS A 76 18.92 0.07 -11.78
N LEU A 77 18.90 0.62 -12.99
CA LEU A 77 17.65 1.04 -13.64
C LEU A 77 16.74 -0.16 -13.92
N LYS A 78 17.26 -1.27 -14.42
CA LYS A 78 16.49 -2.52 -14.62
C LYS A 78 15.95 -3.06 -13.30
N GLN A 79 16.76 -3.06 -12.23
CA GLN A 79 16.31 -3.48 -10.90
C GLN A 79 15.17 -2.61 -10.39
N ASN A 80 15.30 -1.28 -10.48
CA ASN A 80 14.25 -0.35 -10.07
C ASN A 80 12.98 -0.52 -10.93
N TYR A 81 13.13 -0.70 -12.25
CA TYR A 81 12.01 -0.97 -13.16
C TYR A 81 11.24 -2.24 -12.76
N LYS A 82 11.96 -3.34 -12.50
CA LYS A 82 11.36 -4.61 -12.05
C LYS A 82 10.60 -4.44 -10.74
N ALA A 83 11.19 -3.76 -9.75
CA ALA A 83 10.53 -3.51 -8.47
C ALA A 83 9.25 -2.67 -8.63
N LEU A 84 9.26 -1.66 -9.50
CA LEU A 84 8.07 -0.85 -9.79
C LEU A 84 6.97 -1.65 -10.51
N LYS A 85 7.35 -2.59 -11.39
CA LYS A 85 6.42 -3.49 -12.08
C LYS A 85 5.75 -4.44 -11.10
N GLU A 86 6.53 -5.08 -10.24
CA GLU A 86 6.02 -5.93 -9.14
C GLU A 86 5.09 -5.14 -8.21
N GLY A 87 5.44 -3.89 -7.87
CA GLY A 87 4.57 -3.01 -7.11
C GLY A 87 3.24 -2.72 -7.82
N THR A 88 3.26 -2.57 -9.14
CA THR A 88 2.04 -2.31 -9.95
C THR A 88 1.12 -3.53 -9.95
N GLU A 89 1.70 -4.73 -10.04
CA GLU A 89 0.96 -5.98 -9.91
C GLU A 89 0.35 -6.13 -8.52
N ALA A 90 1.10 -5.82 -7.46
CA ALA A 90 0.62 -5.82 -6.08
C ALA A 90 -0.56 -4.85 -5.88
N VAL A 91 -0.47 -3.61 -6.39
CA VAL A 91 -1.60 -2.66 -6.39
C VAL A 91 -2.82 -3.26 -7.10
N GLY A 92 -2.62 -3.96 -8.23
CA GLY A 92 -3.68 -4.62 -8.98
C GLY A 92 -4.39 -5.70 -8.17
N THR A 93 -3.64 -6.53 -7.45
CA THR A 93 -4.20 -7.58 -6.57
C THR A 93 -4.97 -6.97 -5.41
N LEU A 94 -4.36 -6.05 -4.64
CA LEU A 94 -5.00 -5.41 -3.50
C LEU A 94 -6.26 -4.61 -3.92
N SER A 95 -6.24 -3.99 -5.10
CA SER A 95 -7.42 -3.27 -5.62
C SER A 95 -8.60 -4.21 -5.90
N LYS A 96 -8.35 -5.45 -6.34
CA LYS A 96 -9.40 -6.46 -6.54
C LYS A 96 -9.97 -6.93 -5.21
N GLU A 97 -9.10 -7.28 -4.27
CA GLU A 97 -9.53 -7.71 -2.93
C GLU A 97 -10.32 -6.61 -2.20
N LEU A 98 -9.87 -5.35 -2.32
CA LEU A 98 -10.59 -4.19 -1.80
C LEU A 98 -11.97 -4.07 -2.44
N ALA A 99 -12.08 -4.20 -3.77
CA ALA A 99 -13.37 -4.13 -4.45
C ALA A 99 -14.33 -5.23 -3.99
N GLU A 100 -13.84 -6.46 -3.79
CA GLU A 100 -14.62 -7.58 -3.28
C GLU A 100 -15.12 -7.33 -1.85
N LEU A 101 -14.26 -6.86 -0.94
CA LEU A 101 -14.66 -6.54 0.44
C LEU A 101 -15.62 -5.35 0.47
N ASN A 102 -15.37 -4.31 -0.33
CA ASN A 102 -16.23 -3.14 -0.39
C ASN A 102 -17.62 -3.52 -0.91
N GLY A 103 -17.72 -4.43 -1.88
CA GLY A 103 -19.00 -4.97 -2.36
C GLY A 103 -19.79 -5.70 -1.27
N LYS A 104 -19.13 -6.37 -0.33
CA LYS A 104 -19.77 -7.07 0.81
C LYS A 104 -20.14 -6.14 1.96
N SER A 105 -19.58 -4.94 2.01
CA SER A 105 -19.65 -4.07 3.19
C SER A 105 -21.06 -3.68 3.62
N GLN A 106 -21.95 -3.40 2.65
CA GLN A 106 -23.33 -3.00 2.92
C GLN A 106 -24.15 -4.16 3.50
N ASP A 107 -23.96 -5.36 2.97
CA ASP A 107 -24.64 -6.56 3.45
C ASP A 107 -24.20 -6.91 4.88
N VAL A 108 -22.89 -6.91 5.12
CA VAL A 108 -22.33 -7.12 6.47
C VAL A 108 -22.89 -6.08 7.44
N LEU A 109 -22.95 -4.80 7.05
CA LEU A 109 -23.48 -3.73 7.91
C LEU A 109 -24.98 -3.89 8.19
N SER A 110 -25.75 -4.32 7.19
CA SER A 110 -27.18 -4.58 7.34
C SER A 110 -27.41 -5.73 8.32
N ASN A 111 -26.69 -6.84 8.14
CA ASN A 111 -26.79 -8.04 8.97
C ASN A 111 -26.33 -7.79 10.41
N ALA A 112 -25.37 -6.88 10.63
CA ALA A 112 -24.85 -6.53 11.95
C ALA A 112 -25.96 -6.10 12.94
N LYS A 113 -27.03 -5.47 12.44
CA LYS A 113 -28.15 -4.96 13.25
C LYS A 113 -29.04 -6.10 13.80
N GLY A 114 -28.97 -7.29 13.21
CA GLY A 114 -29.79 -8.45 13.58
C GLY A 114 -29.19 -9.35 14.67
N ILE A 115 -27.93 -9.14 15.06
CA ILE A 115 -27.21 -10.04 15.97
C ILE A 115 -27.78 -10.01 17.39
N LYS A 116 -27.87 -11.19 18.02
CA LYS A 116 -28.17 -11.34 19.45
C LYS A 116 -26.94 -11.87 20.22
N PRO A 117 -26.72 -11.42 21.46
CA PRO A 117 -27.45 -10.37 22.17
C PRO A 117 -27.20 -8.98 21.57
N LYS A 118 -28.08 -8.01 21.87
CA LYS A 118 -28.03 -6.64 21.31
C LYS A 118 -26.66 -5.96 21.48
N MET A 119 -25.94 -6.25 22.56
CA MET A 119 -24.58 -5.73 22.78
C MET A 119 -23.59 -6.20 21.70
N LYS A 120 -23.70 -7.45 21.23
CA LYS A 120 -22.89 -7.95 20.09
C LYS A 120 -23.27 -7.27 18.79
N SER A 121 -24.54 -6.94 18.57
CA SER A 121 -24.98 -6.15 17.41
C SER A 121 -24.34 -4.76 17.38
N VAL A 122 -24.33 -4.05 18.52
CA VAL A 122 -23.65 -2.75 18.62
C VAL A 122 -22.15 -2.88 18.31
N GLY A 123 -21.52 -3.92 18.84
CA GLY A 123 -20.12 -4.25 18.53
C GLY A 123 -19.90 -4.53 17.04
N ALA A 124 -20.77 -5.30 16.41
CA ALA A 124 -20.68 -5.66 15.00
C ALA A 124 -20.83 -4.44 14.10
N VAL A 125 -21.84 -3.60 14.33
CA VAL A 125 -22.04 -2.35 13.58
C VAL A 125 -20.80 -1.46 13.70
N LYS A 126 -20.24 -1.34 14.91
CA LYS A 126 -19.01 -0.55 15.14
C LYS A 126 -17.80 -1.15 14.40
N ASN A 127 -17.59 -2.45 14.47
CA ASN A 127 -16.49 -3.13 13.79
C ASN A 127 -16.63 -2.98 12.27
N THR A 128 -17.82 -3.22 11.71
CA THR A 128 -18.08 -3.07 10.27
C THR A 128 -17.85 -1.64 9.81
N ASN A 129 -18.35 -0.62 10.53
CA ASN A 129 -18.10 0.78 10.17
C ASN A 129 -16.61 1.13 10.16
N LYS A 130 -15.84 0.67 11.17
CA LYS A 130 -14.39 0.86 11.17
C LYS A 130 -13.69 0.11 10.04
N SER A 131 -14.20 -1.06 9.69
CA SER A 131 -13.66 -1.86 8.56
C SER A 131 -13.89 -1.13 7.24
N ILE A 132 -15.06 -0.52 7.04
CA ILE A 132 -15.36 0.33 5.89
C ILE A 132 -14.38 1.52 5.82
N GLN A 133 -14.14 2.19 6.95
CA GLN A 133 -13.15 3.27 7.01
C GLN A 133 -11.74 2.79 6.65
N ALA A 134 -11.36 1.58 7.05
CA ALA A 134 -10.08 0.98 6.67
C ALA A 134 -10.01 0.71 5.16
N LEU A 135 -11.10 0.23 4.55
CA LEU A 135 -11.20 0.04 3.09
C LEU A 135 -11.12 1.38 2.33
N ASP A 136 -11.77 2.43 2.83
CA ASP A 136 -11.71 3.77 2.23
C ASP A 136 -10.29 4.34 2.28
N ALA A 137 -9.60 4.19 3.42
CA ALA A 137 -8.20 4.58 3.56
C ALA A 137 -7.30 3.79 2.61
N SER A 138 -7.51 2.48 2.52
CA SER A 138 -6.79 1.60 1.58
C SER A 138 -6.98 2.04 0.13
N LYS A 139 -8.19 2.44 -0.24
CA LYS A 139 -8.50 2.91 -1.60
C LYS A 139 -7.73 4.17 -1.93
N ALA A 140 -7.65 5.11 -0.99
CA ALA A 140 -6.88 6.33 -1.17
C ALA A 140 -5.38 6.02 -1.32
N ASP A 141 -4.85 5.13 -0.48
CA ASP A 141 -3.44 4.74 -0.52
C ASP A 141 -3.08 4.01 -1.82
N LEU A 142 -3.89 3.04 -2.26
CA LEU A 142 -3.69 2.33 -3.53
C LEU A 142 -3.80 3.26 -4.74
N SER A 143 -4.71 4.24 -4.72
CA SER A 143 -4.82 5.24 -5.79
C SER A 143 -3.57 6.11 -5.90
N ALA A 144 -3.08 6.63 -4.77
CA ALA A 144 -1.86 7.43 -4.74
C ALA A 144 -0.63 6.60 -5.17
N THR A 145 -0.54 5.36 -4.68
CA THR A 145 0.53 4.42 -5.03
C THR A 145 0.55 4.13 -6.52
N LYS A 146 -0.62 3.87 -7.13
CA LYS A 146 -0.74 3.61 -8.56
C LYS A 146 -0.18 4.75 -9.41
N GLU A 147 -0.44 5.99 -9.02
CA GLU A 147 0.07 7.17 -9.71
C GLU A 147 1.60 7.25 -9.63
N LEU A 148 2.17 7.08 -8.43
CA LEU A 148 3.62 7.07 -8.22
C LEU A 148 4.30 5.98 -9.06
N LEU A 149 3.78 4.75 -9.00
CA LEU A 149 4.34 3.62 -9.74
C LEU A 149 4.27 3.83 -11.25
N SER A 150 3.13 4.29 -11.77
CA SER A 150 2.94 4.55 -13.20
C SER A 150 3.90 5.63 -13.72
N ASN A 151 4.08 6.72 -12.96
CA ASN A 151 4.97 7.80 -13.36
C ASN A 151 6.44 7.33 -13.37
N ASN A 152 6.86 6.60 -12.35
CA ASN A 152 8.24 6.11 -12.24
C ASN A 152 8.54 4.99 -13.24
N LEU A 153 7.58 4.09 -13.52
CA LEU A 153 7.72 3.07 -14.57
C LEU A 153 7.95 3.71 -15.94
N LYS A 154 7.16 4.75 -16.25
CA LYS A 154 7.30 5.49 -17.50
C LYS A 154 8.68 6.13 -17.58
N LEU A 155 9.09 6.85 -16.54
CA LEU A 155 10.35 7.59 -16.51
C LEU A 155 11.56 6.65 -16.68
N ILE A 156 11.66 5.60 -15.86
CA ILE A 156 12.75 4.63 -15.97
C ILE A 156 12.66 3.84 -17.28
N GLY A 157 11.44 3.53 -17.74
CA GLY A 157 11.22 2.80 -18.98
C GLY A 157 11.65 3.60 -20.21
N ASP A 158 11.36 4.88 -20.26
CA ASP A 158 11.78 5.77 -21.34
C ASP A 158 13.31 5.93 -21.36
N GLU A 159 13.94 5.98 -20.18
CA GLU A 159 15.41 6.04 -20.08
C GLU A 159 16.09 4.73 -20.48
N LEU A 160 15.56 3.57 -20.08
CA LEU A 160 16.10 2.28 -20.52
C LEU A 160 16.00 2.14 -22.06
N LYS A 161 14.86 2.54 -22.64
CA LYS A 161 14.67 2.55 -24.10
C LYS A 161 15.64 3.51 -24.80
N SER A 162 15.88 4.70 -24.24
CA SER A 162 16.80 5.69 -24.82
C SER A 162 18.23 5.14 -24.93
N ARG A 163 18.59 4.19 -24.06
CA ARG A 163 19.88 3.48 -24.05
C ARG A 163 19.91 2.19 -24.86
N GLY A 164 18.82 1.86 -25.57
CA GLY A 164 18.73 0.66 -26.39
C GLY A 164 18.43 -0.63 -25.61
N GLU A 165 17.98 -0.52 -24.36
CA GLU A 165 17.58 -1.69 -23.57
C GLU A 165 16.15 -2.14 -23.91
N ILE A 166 15.99 -3.46 -24.02
CA ILE A 166 14.68 -4.09 -24.16
C ILE A 166 14.09 -4.25 -22.76
N ILE A 167 12.82 -3.88 -22.61
CA ILE A 167 12.11 -3.87 -21.33
C ILE A 167 10.95 -4.86 -21.43
N GLU A 168 10.94 -5.85 -20.54
CA GLU A 168 9.91 -6.90 -20.45
C GLU A 168 8.88 -6.62 -19.35
#